data_AF-A0A2Z3GSU6-F1
#
_entry.id   AF-A0A2Z3GSU6-F1
#
_cell.length_a   1.000
_cell.length_b   1.000
_cell.length_c   1.000
_cell.angle_alpha   90.00
_cell.angle_beta   90.00
_cell.angle_gamma   90.00
#
_symmetry.space_group_name_H-M   'P 1'
#
loop_
_entity.id
_entity.type
_entity.pdbx_description
1 polymer ?
#
loop_
_entity_poly.entity_id
_entity_poly.type
_entity_poly.pdbx_seq_one_letter_code
_entity_poly.pdbx_strand_id
1 'polypeptide(L)'
;MDSNTLAPEVAAALASAHAGNCNLSTEPKRMAVIKVWDAMFRGARKYVESEHFLAVHNMPHIVGASGACENTDTLFTIDWYDGKKMFLPQSNQLYIEMLTQKVESGRVYGEIQSFRKELKADNYRLVDIKFFNVRNNDDDPRVVNSTDLLLPLAGESAGADERELDGAKLRHKLKPSSMPAGLIRQGMKLKDFAWYLALPPAERSATALGRWRGHGPRGSVHPRPDRHPLLRIVPHQPRERYLVDPQ
;
A
#
# COMPACT_ATOMS: atom_id res chain seq x y z
N MET A 1 -38.77 10.99 -39.34
CA MET A 1 -38.74 11.65 -38.03
C MET A 1 -37.31 11.54 -37.53
N ASP A 2 -36.64 12.68 -37.44
CA ASP A 2 -35.22 12.77 -37.09
C ASP A 2 -35.08 12.70 -35.57
N SER A 3 -34.69 11.54 -35.03
CA SER A 3 -34.71 11.25 -33.60
C SER A 3 -33.45 11.69 -32.85
N ASN A 4 -32.60 12.52 -33.46
CA ASN A 4 -31.35 12.98 -32.86
C ASN A 4 -31.38 14.42 -32.31
N THR A 5 -32.55 15.05 -32.27
CA THR A 5 -32.68 16.34 -31.58
C THR A 5 -32.91 16.08 -30.10
N LEU A 6 -31.83 15.91 -29.34
CA LEU A 6 -31.90 15.92 -27.87
C LEU A 6 -32.59 17.22 -27.44
N ALA A 7 -33.66 17.10 -26.66
CA ALA A 7 -34.45 18.24 -26.21
C ALA A 7 -33.57 19.30 -25.52
N PRO A 8 -33.88 20.60 -25.63
CA PRO A 8 -33.06 21.69 -25.05
C PRO A 8 -32.73 21.50 -23.56
N GLU A 9 -33.60 20.83 -22.82
CA GLU A 9 -33.44 20.50 -21.40
C GLU A 9 -32.32 19.47 -21.14
N VAL A 10 -32.09 18.51 -22.05
CA VAL A 10 -31.00 17.53 -21.95
C VAL A 10 -29.65 18.18 -22.26
N ALA A 11 -29.62 19.12 -23.21
CA ALA A 11 -28.43 19.91 -23.51
C ALA A 11 -28.01 20.80 -22.32
N ALA A 12 -28.97 21.38 -21.60
CA ALA A 12 -28.70 22.14 -20.38
C ALA A 12 -28.21 21.27 -19.21
N ALA A 13 -28.70 20.02 -19.10
CA ALA A 13 -28.23 19.05 -18.10
C ALA A 13 -26.80 18.53 -18.37
N LEU A 14 -26.37 18.48 -19.64
CA LEU A 14 -24.99 18.17 -20.00
C LEU A 14 -24.04 19.33 -19.67
N ALA A 15 -24.50 20.57 -19.74
CA ALA A 15 -23.71 21.75 -19.38
C ALA A 15 -23.49 21.89 -17.85
N SER A 16 -24.35 21.27 -17.03
CA SER A 16 -24.20 21.21 -15.56
C SER A 16 -23.54 19.92 -15.07
N ALA A 17 -23.08 19.06 -15.99
CA ALA A 17 -22.36 17.84 -15.64
C ALA A 17 -21.08 18.20 -14.87
N HIS A 18 -21.02 17.70 -13.63
CA HIS A 18 -19.85 17.70 -12.75
C HIS A 18 -18.54 17.50 -13.54
N ALA A 19 -17.48 18.19 -13.10
CA ALA A 19 -16.12 18.20 -13.66
C ALA A 19 -15.36 16.85 -13.58
N GLY A 20 -16.00 15.74 -13.96
CA GLY A 20 -15.43 14.38 -13.89
C GLY A 20 -14.88 13.88 -15.22
N ASN A 21 -15.61 14.09 -16.32
CA ASN A 21 -15.22 13.60 -17.64
C ASN A 21 -14.78 14.76 -18.52
N CYS A 22 -13.56 14.68 -19.08
CA CYS A 22 -12.99 15.71 -19.95
C CYS A 22 -12.73 15.17 -21.36
N ASN A 23 -12.88 16.01 -22.38
CA ASN A 23 -12.41 15.67 -23.71
C ASN A 23 -10.88 15.73 -23.78
N LEU A 24 -10.24 14.57 -23.95
CA LEU A 24 -8.78 14.49 -23.99
C LEU A 24 -8.16 15.12 -25.24
N SER A 25 -8.93 15.30 -26.33
CA SER A 25 -8.42 16.01 -27.52
C SER A 25 -8.19 17.50 -27.26
N THR A 26 -8.83 18.06 -26.23
CA THR A 26 -8.70 19.46 -25.83
C THR A 26 -7.87 19.66 -24.57
N GLU A 27 -7.34 18.58 -23.97
CA GLU A 27 -6.65 18.58 -22.67
C GLU A 27 -5.23 17.96 -22.77
N PRO A 28 -4.28 18.61 -23.48
CA PRO A 28 -2.95 18.04 -23.73
C PRO A 28 -2.14 17.81 -22.45
N LYS A 29 -2.38 18.61 -21.40
CA LYS A 29 -1.73 18.42 -20.09
C LYS A 29 -2.19 17.12 -19.41
N ARG A 30 -3.49 16.78 -19.46
CA ARG A 30 -4.00 15.52 -18.92
C ARG A 30 -3.44 14.32 -19.67
N MET A 31 -3.36 14.42 -21.00
CA MET A 31 -2.71 13.39 -21.82
C MET A 31 -1.22 13.21 -21.50
N ALA A 32 -0.49 14.28 -21.20
CA ALA A 32 0.90 14.18 -20.76
C ALA A 32 1.01 13.43 -19.42
N VAL A 33 0.14 13.71 -18.45
CA VAL A 33 0.08 12.99 -17.16
C VAL A 33 -0.18 11.49 -17.37
N ILE A 34 -1.11 11.12 -18.24
CA ILE A 34 -1.40 9.71 -18.56
C ILE A 34 -0.16 9.01 -19.16
N LYS A 35 0.59 9.68 -20.03
CA LYS A 35 1.84 9.11 -20.60
C LYS A 35 2.93 8.94 -19.55
N VAL A 36 3.05 9.88 -18.62
CA VAL A 36 3.97 9.75 -17.47
C VAL A 36 3.55 8.58 -16.58
N TRP A 37 2.25 8.42 -16.34
CA TRP A 37 1.70 7.29 -15.59
C TRP A 37 2.06 5.95 -16.27
N ASP A 38 1.80 5.78 -17.57
CA ASP A 38 2.22 4.58 -18.31
C ASP A 38 3.73 4.30 -18.16
N ALA A 39 4.56 5.33 -18.36
CA ALA A 39 6.01 5.18 -18.28
C ALA A 39 6.49 4.78 -16.89
N MET A 40 5.87 5.31 -15.83
CA MET A 40 6.17 4.96 -14.45
C MET A 40 5.88 3.47 -14.18
N PHE A 41 4.70 2.97 -14.52
CA PHE A 41 4.34 1.57 -14.26
C PHE A 41 5.13 0.61 -15.12
N ARG A 42 5.33 0.94 -16.40
CA ARG A 42 6.16 0.14 -17.30
C ARG A 42 7.61 0.05 -16.82
N GLY A 43 8.17 1.14 -16.29
CA GLY A 43 9.50 1.15 -15.69
C GLY A 43 9.57 0.29 -14.42
N ALA A 44 8.59 0.45 -13.52
CA ALA A 44 8.51 -0.33 -12.28
C ALA A 44 8.39 -1.84 -12.56
N ARG A 45 7.49 -2.24 -13.47
CA ARG A 45 7.33 -3.64 -13.90
C ARG A 45 8.62 -4.22 -14.47
N LYS A 46 9.28 -3.50 -15.39
CA LYS A 46 10.55 -3.93 -15.98
C LYS A 46 11.63 -4.18 -14.90
N TYR A 47 11.69 -3.33 -13.88
CA TYR A 47 12.63 -3.49 -12.78
C TYR A 47 12.32 -4.75 -11.95
N VAL A 48 11.09 -4.91 -11.47
CA VAL A 48 10.74 -6.09 -10.62
C VAL A 48 10.85 -7.41 -11.39
N GLU A 49 10.54 -7.42 -12.69
CA GLU A 49 10.76 -8.58 -13.57
C GLU A 49 12.25 -8.91 -13.70
N SER A 50 13.11 -7.89 -13.88
CA SER A 50 14.57 -8.08 -13.93
C SER A 50 15.16 -8.58 -12.60
N GLU A 51 14.48 -8.33 -11.49
CA GLU A 51 14.83 -8.81 -10.15
C GLU A 51 14.13 -10.14 -9.80
N HIS A 52 13.55 -10.81 -10.81
CA HIS A 52 12.92 -12.14 -10.70
C HIS A 52 11.75 -12.23 -9.70
N PHE A 53 10.98 -11.15 -9.57
CA PHE A 53 9.73 -11.18 -8.82
C PHE A 53 8.64 -11.93 -9.61
N LEU A 54 7.87 -12.76 -8.90
CA LEU A 54 6.64 -13.33 -9.43
C LEU A 54 5.52 -12.27 -9.37
N ALA A 55 4.97 -11.94 -10.54
CA ALA A 55 3.85 -11.02 -10.66
C ALA A 55 2.52 -11.73 -10.33
N VAL A 56 1.71 -11.12 -9.46
CA VAL A 56 0.32 -11.54 -9.22
C VAL A 56 -0.61 -10.48 -9.77
N HIS A 57 -1.18 -10.78 -10.93
CA HIS A 57 -2.12 -9.89 -11.60
C HIS A 57 -3.52 -10.05 -11.02
N ASN A 58 -4.27 -8.95 -10.95
CA ASN A 58 -5.66 -8.92 -10.50
C ASN A 58 -5.84 -9.56 -9.12
N MET A 59 -5.06 -9.09 -8.14
CA MET A 59 -5.24 -9.53 -6.76
C MET A 59 -6.68 -9.26 -6.27
N PRO A 60 -7.16 -9.98 -5.25
CA PRO A 60 -8.55 -9.86 -4.81
C PRO A 60 -8.97 -8.41 -4.52
N HIS A 61 -10.08 -7.97 -5.14
CA HIS A 61 -10.69 -6.65 -4.93
C HIS A 61 -11.91 -6.68 -4.00
N ILE A 62 -12.40 -7.88 -3.67
CA ILE A 62 -13.46 -8.11 -2.69
C ILE A 62 -12.90 -9.12 -1.71
N VAL A 63 -12.72 -8.68 -0.47
CA VAL A 63 -11.93 -9.38 0.54
C VAL A 63 -12.70 -9.52 1.84
N GLY A 64 -12.32 -10.52 2.64
CA GLY A 64 -12.77 -10.63 4.03
C GLY A 64 -12.04 -9.63 4.94
N ALA A 65 -12.19 -9.80 6.25
CA ALA A 65 -11.58 -8.93 7.26
C ALA A 65 -10.05 -8.76 7.13
N SER A 66 -9.37 -9.76 6.57
CA SER A 66 -7.93 -9.73 6.34
C SER A 66 -7.49 -8.70 5.30
N GLY A 67 -8.39 -8.13 4.50
CA GLY A 67 -8.08 -7.04 3.58
C GLY A 67 -8.06 -5.66 4.21
N ALA A 68 -8.37 -5.56 5.51
CA ALA A 68 -8.32 -4.31 6.23
C ALA A 68 -6.88 -3.77 6.29
N CYS A 69 -5.90 -4.59 6.66
CA CYS A 69 -4.44 -4.33 6.61
C CYS A 69 -3.90 -3.02 7.21
N GLU A 70 -4.75 -2.08 7.64
CA GLU A 70 -4.36 -0.74 8.07
C GLU A 70 -5.32 -0.21 9.13
N ASN A 71 -6.57 0.13 8.78
CA ASN A 71 -7.54 0.69 9.73
C ASN A 71 -8.98 0.22 9.45
N THR A 72 -9.49 -0.63 10.33
CA THR A 72 -10.83 -1.21 10.29
C THR A 72 -11.99 -0.21 10.32
N ASP A 73 -11.76 1.03 10.78
CA ASP A 73 -12.79 2.07 10.79
C ASP A 73 -12.95 2.79 9.43
N THR A 74 -11.99 2.59 8.52
CA THR A 74 -11.95 3.24 7.19
C THR A 74 -12.24 2.26 6.05
N LEU A 75 -12.90 1.14 6.34
CA LEU A 75 -13.27 0.15 5.32
C LEU A 75 -14.52 0.58 4.54
N PHE A 76 -14.49 0.32 3.23
CA PHE A 76 -15.71 0.25 2.44
C PHE A 76 -16.31 -1.14 2.57
N THR A 77 -17.54 -1.19 3.07
CA THR A 77 -18.28 -2.43 3.32
C THR A 77 -19.26 -2.70 2.17
N ILE A 78 -19.30 -3.94 1.74
CA ILE A 78 -20.19 -4.48 0.71
C ILE A 78 -21.11 -5.50 1.38
N ASP A 79 -22.41 -5.28 1.28
CA ASP A 79 -23.39 -6.31 1.61
C ASP A 79 -23.38 -7.37 0.51
N TRP A 80 -22.90 -8.56 0.86
CA TRP A 80 -22.70 -9.68 -0.04
C TRP A 80 -23.81 -10.71 0.12
N TYR A 81 -23.87 -11.68 -0.80
CA TYR A 81 -24.86 -12.75 -0.77
C TYR A 81 -24.89 -13.49 0.58
N ASP A 82 -26.07 -13.99 0.93
CA ASP A 82 -26.35 -14.72 2.17
C ASP A 82 -26.08 -13.92 3.46
N GLY A 83 -26.24 -12.59 3.40
CA GLY A 83 -26.05 -11.70 4.54
C GLY A 83 -24.59 -11.55 4.99
N LYS A 84 -23.63 -11.99 4.16
CA LYS A 84 -22.20 -11.82 4.44
C LYS A 84 -21.78 -10.38 4.20
N LYS A 85 -20.81 -9.91 4.98
CA LYS A 85 -20.13 -8.63 4.71
C LYS A 85 -18.77 -8.89 4.11
N MET A 86 -18.50 -8.21 3.00
CA MET A 86 -17.21 -8.20 2.32
C MET A 86 -16.71 -6.76 2.25
N PHE A 87 -15.44 -6.56 1.90
CA PHE A 87 -14.81 -5.24 1.90
C PHE A 87 -14.04 -5.00 0.61
N LEU A 88 -13.84 -3.73 0.27
CA LEU A 88 -12.79 -3.34 -0.66
C LEU A 88 -11.45 -3.30 0.10
N PRO A 89 -10.35 -3.82 -0.49
CA PRO A 89 -9.08 -3.92 0.20
C PRO A 89 -8.46 -2.54 0.43
N GLN A 90 -7.88 -2.33 1.61
CA GLN A 90 -6.96 -1.20 1.82
C GLN A 90 -5.56 -1.59 1.35
N SER A 91 -5.20 -2.87 1.55
CA SER A 91 -3.99 -3.48 1.04
C SER A 91 -4.16 -5.00 0.91
N ASN A 92 -3.46 -5.61 -0.04
CA ASN A 92 -3.38 -7.07 -0.20
C ASN A 92 -2.08 -7.65 0.40
N GLN A 93 -1.42 -6.91 1.29
CA GLN A 93 -0.15 -7.29 1.90
C GLN A 93 -0.18 -8.70 2.51
N LEU A 94 -1.21 -9.07 3.28
CA LEU A 94 -1.29 -10.40 3.90
C LEU A 94 -1.35 -11.54 2.86
N TYR A 95 -1.95 -11.29 1.70
CA TYR A 95 -1.96 -12.26 0.60
C TYR A 95 -0.57 -12.38 -0.05
N ILE A 96 0.13 -11.26 -0.26
CA ILE A 96 1.51 -11.28 -0.76
C ILE A 96 2.44 -12.00 0.23
N GLU A 97 2.27 -11.77 1.53
CA GLU A 97 3.04 -12.44 2.57
C GLU A 97 2.87 -13.95 2.51
N MET A 98 1.65 -14.46 2.33
CA MET A 98 1.38 -15.90 2.13
C MET A 98 2.05 -16.46 0.88
N LEU A 99 1.96 -15.75 -0.24
CA LEU A 99 2.52 -16.18 -1.52
C LEU A 99 4.05 -16.21 -1.49
N THR A 100 4.65 -15.22 -0.84
CA THR A 100 6.10 -15.12 -0.66
C THR A 100 6.69 -16.36 0.02
N GLN A 101 5.91 -17.05 0.86
CA GLN A 101 6.35 -18.27 1.53
C GLN A 101 6.36 -19.51 0.64
N LYS A 102 5.61 -19.46 -0.48
CA LYS A 102 5.44 -20.60 -1.39
C LYS A 102 6.20 -20.42 -2.69
N VAL A 103 6.50 -19.17 -3.07
CA VAL A 103 7.33 -18.87 -4.22
C VAL A 103 8.80 -19.10 -3.85
N GLU A 104 9.48 -19.97 -4.59
CA GLU A 104 10.88 -20.37 -4.33
C GLU A 104 11.84 -19.17 -4.23
N SER A 105 11.63 -18.14 -5.06
CA SER A 105 12.47 -16.94 -5.04
C SER A 105 12.24 -16.05 -3.80
N GLY A 106 11.14 -16.26 -3.07
CA GLY A 106 10.71 -15.37 -1.98
C GLY A 106 10.37 -13.95 -2.46
N ARG A 107 10.13 -13.75 -3.76
CA ARG A 107 9.92 -12.42 -4.36
C ARG A 107 8.59 -12.41 -5.10
N VAL A 108 7.64 -11.64 -4.57
CA VAL A 108 6.29 -11.50 -5.13
C VAL A 108 5.92 -10.03 -5.16
N TYR A 109 5.29 -9.58 -6.24
CA TYR A 109 4.67 -8.27 -6.29
C TYR A 109 3.26 -8.37 -6.87
N GLY A 110 2.40 -7.42 -6.50
CA GLY A 110 1.05 -7.30 -7.03
C GLY A 110 0.68 -5.84 -7.19
N GLU A 111 -0.14 -5.57 -8.19
CA GLU A 111 -0.72 -4.25 -8.42
C GLU A 111 -2.20 -4.31 -8.02
N ILE A 112 -2.62 -3.36 -7.19
CA ILE A 112 -3.95 -3.35 -6.62
C ILE A 112 -4.56 -1.96 -6.67
N GLN A 113 -5.88 -1.91 -6.64
CA GLN A 113 -6.60 -0.72 -6.24
C GLN A 113 -6.85 -0.80 -4.73
N SER A 114 -6.38 0.20 -4.00
CA SER A 114 -6.56 0.34 -2.56
C SER A 114 -7.67 1.35 -2.27
N PHE A 115 -8.50 1.06 -1.26
CA PHE A 115 -9.65 1.87 -0.91
C PHE A 115 -9.64 2.23 0.58
N ARG A 116 -9.70 3.53 0.89
CA ARG A 116 -9.78 4.04 2.27
C ARG A 116 -10.93 5.04 2.38
N LYS A 117 -11.88 4.76 3.25
CA LYS A 117 -13.03 5.62 3.56
C LYS A 117 -12.62 6.70 4.56
N GLU A 118 -11.76 7.60 4.11
CA GLU A 118 -11.35 8.75 4.91
C GLU A 118 -12.39 9.87 4.80
N LEU A 119 -12.98 10.26 5.93
CA LEU A 119 -14.07 11.25 5.97
C LEU A 119 -13.60 12.69 5.72
N LYS A 120 -12.31 12.95 5.83
CA LYS A 120 -11.68 14.21 5.46
C LYS A 120 -10.48 13.88 4.59
N ALA A 121 -10.44 14.40 3.36
CA ALA A 121 -9.24 14.41 2.54
C ALA A 121 -8.47 15.71 2.82
N ASP A 122 -7.18 15.61 3.12
CA ASP A 122 -6.26 16.73 2.93
C ASP A 122 -5.08 16.25 2.06
N ASN A 123 -4.20 17.16 1.67
CA ASN A 123 -3.17 16.86 0.68
C ASN A 123 -2.07 15.91 1.17
N TYR A 124 -2.04 15.54 2.47
CA TYR A 124 -0.99 14.70 3.05
C TYR A 124 -1.47 14.03 4.35
N ARG A 125 -2.11 12.84 4.30
CA ARG A 125 -2.52 12.14 5.54
C ARG A 125 -1.74 10.87 5.82
N LEU A 126 -0.91 10.99 6.86
CA LEU A 126 -0.50 9.95 7.79
C LEU A 126 -1.54 9.89 8.92
N VAL A 127 -2.23 8.77 9.08
CA VAL A 127 -2.79 8.38 10.38
C VAL A 127 -1.85 7.33 10.93
N ASP A 128 -1.20 7.62 12.06
CA ASP A 128 -0.28 6.70 12.76
C ASP A 128 -0.98 5.38 13.13
N ILE A 129 -0.98 4.43 12.21
CA ILE A 129 -1.47 3.07 12.45
C ILE A 129 -0.56 2.11 11.70
N LYS A 130 0.60 1.79 12.29
CA LYS A 130 1.37 0.63 11.83
C LYS A 130 0.57 -0.63 12.14
N PHE A 131 0.44 -1.49 11.14
CA PHE A 131 -0.36 -2.70 11.27
C PHE A 131 0.24 -3.66 12.31
N PHE A 132 -0.59 -4.48 12.96
CA PHE A 132 -0.14 -5.32 14.08
C PHE A 132 1.01 -6.28 13.72
N ASN A 133 1.19 -6.57 12.43
CA ASN A 133 2.17 -7.53 11.93
C ASN A 133 3.56 -6.95 11.63
N VAL A 134 3.80 -5.65 11.86
CA VAL A 134 5.14 -5.07 11.75
C VAL A 134 6.04 -5.58 12.89
N ARG A 135 7.29 -5.94 12.62
CA ARG A 135 8.22 -6.42 13.65
C ARG A 135 8.62 -5.28 14.58
N ASN A 136 8.65 -5.54 15.89
CA ASN A 136 9.28 -4.62 16.84
C ASN A 136 10.80 -4.60 16.65
N ASN A 137 11.44 -3.46 16.89
CA ASN A 137 12.89 -3.37 16.79
C ASN A 137 13.56 -4.16 17.92
N ASP A 138 14.66 -4.85 17.60
CA ASP A 138 15.35 -5.72 18.55
C ASP A 138 16.13 -4.91 19.62
N ASP A 139 16.58 -3.69 19.29
CA ASP A 139 17.31 -2.79 20.20
C ASP A 139 16.36 -1.92 21.05
N ASP A 140 15.25 -1.46 20.47
CA ASP A 140 14.20 -0.70 21.18
C ASP A 140 12.80 -1.27 20.91
N PRO A 141 12.24 -2.09 21.81
CA PRO A 141 10.96 -2.75 21.59
C PRO A 141 9.75 -1.79 21.56
N ARG A 142 9.95 -0.50 21.91
CA ARG A 142 8.90 0.52 21.83
C ARG A 142 8.63 0.98 20.41
N VAL A 143 9.58 0.74 19.49
CA VAL A 143 9.45 1.11 18.08
C VAL A 143 9.37 -0.15 17.21
N VAL A 144 9.00 0.06 15.95
CA VAL A 144 8.86 -1.01 14.95
C VAL A 144 9.81 -0.78 13.78
N ASN A 145 10.23 -1.87 13.15
CA ASN A 145 11.10 -1.85 11.98
C ASN A 145 10.28 -1.41 10.75
N SER A 146 10.25 -0.11 10.51
CA SER A 146 9.53 0.54 9.43
C SER A 146 10.36 1.66 8.81
N THR A 147 10.13 1.96 7.55
CA THR A 147 10.73 3.06 6.83
C THR A 147 9.75 3.61 5.82
N ASP A 148 9.67 4.94 5.75
CA ASP A 148 8.79 5.65 4.83
C ASP A 148 9.64 6.55 3.91
N LEU A 149 9.39 6.48 2.60
CA LEU A 149 10.05 7.30 1.58
C LEU A 149 9.29 8.61 1.42
N LEU A 150 9.90 9.71 1.84
CA LEU A 150 9.36 11.05 1.66
C LEU A 150 9.96 11.70 0.40
N LEU A 151 9.11 12.03 -0.56
CA LEU A 151 9.52 12.82 -1.73
C LEU A 151 9.29 14.32 -1.46
N PRO A 152 10.20 15.19 -1.94
CA PRO A 152 9.98 16.63 -1.89
C PRO A 152 8.65 16.98 -2.55
N LEU A 153 7.88 17.87 -1.92
CA LEU A 153 6.58 18.37 -2.37
C LEU A 153 5.42 17.35 -2.38
N ALA A 154 5.69 16.05 -2.43
CA ALA A 154 4.68 14.99 -2.48
C ALA A 154 4.44 14.29 -1.13
N GLY A 155 5.36 14.38 -0.17
CA GLY A 155 5.23 13.71 1.13
C GLY A 155 5.53 12.20 1.03
N GLU A 156 4.86 11.38 1.83
CA GLU A 156 5.03 9.92 1.78
C GLU A 156 4.63 9.37 0.41
N SER A 157 5.56 8.66 -0.23
CA SER A 157 5.35 8.05 -1.54
C SER A 157 5.45 6.53 -1.51
N ALA A 158 6.14 5.97 -0.52
CA ALA A 158 6.16 4.52 -0.28
C ALA A 158 6.43 4.24 1.20
N GLY A 159 5.72 3.27 1.77
CA GLY A 159 5.98 2.71 3.09
C GLY A 159 6.54 1.29 2.98
N ALA A 160 7.46 0.93 3.87
CA ALA A 160 8.04 -0.40 3.97
C ALA A 160 8.28 -0.78 5.42
N ASP A 161 8.21 -2.08 5.70
CA ASP A 161 8.23 -2.62 7.05
C ASP A 161 8.81 -4.02 7.05
N GLU A 162 9.48 -4.39 8.14
CA GLU A 162 9.80 -5.78 8.44
C GLU A 162 8.59 -6.47 9.09
N ARG A 163 8.34 -7.72 8.74
CA ARG A 163 7.18 -8.49 9.25
C ARG A 163 7.59 -9.35 10.45
N GLU A 164 6.73 -9.40 11.46
CA GLU A 164 6.90 -10.30 12.59
C GLU A 164 6.65 -11.75 12.16
N LEU A 165 7.63 -12.61 12.44
CA LEU A 165 7.61 -14.01 12.01
C LEU A 165 7.10 -14.94 13.12
N ASP A 166 7.05 -14.47 14.36
CA ASP A 166 6.53 -15.25 15.48
C ASP A 166 5.01 -15.10 15.61
N GLY A 167 4.28 -16.18 15.31
CA GLY A 167 2.83 -16.24 15.43
C GLY A 167 2.31 -15.96 16.85
N ALA A 168 3.08 -16.30 17.90
CA ALA A 168 2.71 -15.99 19.28
C ALA A 168 2.81 -14.49 19.56
N LYS A 169 3.88 -13.82 19.08
CA LYS A 169 4.01 -12.35 19.17
C LYS A 169 2.90 -11.66 18.38
N LEU A 170 2.61 -12.11 17.17
CA LEU A 170 1.48 -11.59 16.38
C LEU A 170 0.15 -11.68 17.13
N ARG A 171 -0.15 -12.84 17.75
CA ARG A 171 -1.34 -13.01 18.58
C ARG A 171 -1.34 -12.06 19.79
N HIS A 172 -0.19 -11.88 20.42
CA HIS A 172 -0.02 -10.98 21.56
C HIS A 172 -0.23 -9.51 21.16
N LYS A 173 0.22 -9.10 19.97
CA LYS A 173 0.03 -7.73 19.44
C LYS A 173 -1.39 -7.48 18.95
N LEU A 174 -2.02 -8.47 18.32
CA LEU A 174 -3.34 -8.33 17.73
C LEU A 174 -4.44 -8.17 18.81
N LYS A 175 -4.39 -8.96 19.88
CA LYS A 175 -5.41 -8.97 20.95
C LYS A 175 -5.65 -7.61 21.62
N PRO A 176 -4.63 -6.85 22.07
CA PRO A 176 -4.80 -5.55 22.71
C PRO A 176 -4.88 -4.38 21.73
N SER A 177 -4.68 -4.61 20.42
CA SER A 177 -4.77 -3.53 19.43
C SER A 177 -6.20 -3.00 19.26
N SER A 178 -6.35 -1.90 18.53
CA SER A 178 -7.68 -1.37 18.15
C SER A 178 -8.43 -2.26 17.14
N MET A 179 -7.73 -3.17 16.46
CA MET A 179 -8.30 -3.95 15.36
C MET A 179 -9.46 -4.86 15.77
N PRO A 180 -9.40 -5.68 16.86
CA PRO A 180 -10.52 -6.53 17.23
C PRO A 180 -11.81 -5.72 17.47
N ALA A 181 -11.71 -4.56 18.12
CA ALA A 181 -12.86 -3.69 18.34
C ALA A 181 -13.44 -3.17 17.02
N GLY A 182 -12.60 -2.74 16.08
CA GLY A 182 -13.06 -2.29 14.77
C GLY A 182 -13.61 -3.40 13.88
N LEU A 183 -13.02 -4.60 13.93
CA LEU A 183 -13.57 -5.79 13.28
C LEU A 183 -14.97 -6.11 13.79
N ILE A 184 -15.16 -6.12 15.12
CA ILE A 184 -16.46 -6.37 15.74
C ILE A 184 -17.49 -5.33 15.29
N ARG A 185 -17.13 -4.04 15.23
CA ARG A 185 -18.00 -2.98 14.70
C ARG A 185 -18.45 -3.26 13.26
N GLN A 186 -17.60 -3.88 12.45
CA GLN A 186 -17.90 -4.28 11.06
C GLN A 186 -18.56 -5.66 10.94
N GLY A 187 -18.92 -6.31 12.06
CA GLY A 187 -19.53 -7.65 12.06
C GLY A 187 -18.53 -8.80 11.85
N MET A 188 -17.24 -8.52 11.93
CA MET A 188 -16.15 -9.48 11.71
C MET A 188 -15.61 -10.04 13.02
N LYS A 189 -14.85 -11.14 12.91
CA LYS A 189 -14.34 -11.90 14.05
C LYS A 189 -12.84 -12.03 13.97
N LEU A 190 -12.18 -12.12 15.13
CA LEU A 190 -10.74 -12.32 15.20
C LEU A 190 -10.27 -13.59 14.47
N LYS A 191 -11.12 -14.63 14.44
CA LYS A 191 -10.86 -15.88 13.72
C LYS A 191 -10.68 -15.71 12.22
N ASP A 192 -11.08 -14.58 11.65
CA ASP A 192 -10.92 -14.30 10.23
C ASP A 192 -9.44 -14.10 9.85
N PHE A 193 -8.57 -13.87 10.86
CA PHE A 193 -7.11 -13.85 10.72
C PHE A 193 -6.45 -15.20 11.02
N ALA A 194 -7.22 -16.26 11.33
CA ALA A 194 -6.67 -17.54 11.76
C ALA A 194 -5.71 -18.14 10.72
N TRP A 195 -6.05 -18.04 9.43
CA TRP A 195 -5.20 -18.51 8.34
C TRP A 195 -3.84 -17.81 8.35
N TYR A 196 -3.81 -16.48 8.55
CA TYR A 196 -2.59 -15.70 8.59
C TYR A 196 -1.78 -16.00 9.85
N LEU A 197 -2.42 -16.12 11.00
CA LEU A 197 -1.77 -16.42 12.28
C LEU A 197 -1.24 -17.85 12.37
N ALA A 198 -1.76 -18.76 11.54
CA ALA A 198 -1.35 -20.17 11.47
C ALA A 198 -0.14 -20.41 10.55
N LEU A 199 0.31 -19.41 9.78
CA LEU A 199 1.49 -19.55 8.91
C LEU A 199 2.72 -19.96 9.76
N PRO A 200 3.45 -21.02 9.39
CA PRO A 200 4.54 -21.54 10.21
C PRO A 200 5.78 -20.64 10.16
N PRO A 201 6.61 -20.58 11.24
CA PRO A 201 7.76 -19.67 11.30
C PRO A 201 8.79 -19.85 10.17
N ALA A 202 9.04 -21.10 9.76
CA ALA A 202 9.94 -21.42 8.64
C ALA A 202 9.45 -20.83 7.31
N GLU A 203 8.13 -20.82 7.09
CA GLU A 203 7.50 -20.24 5.90
C GLU A 203 7.44 -18.71 5.97
N ARG A 204 7.35 -18.12 7.18
CA ARG A 204 7.47 -16.67 7.37
C ARG A 204 8.89 -16.16 7.12
N SER A 205 9.92 -16.98 7.38
CA SER A 205 11.33 -16.62 7.22
C SER A 205 11.88 -16.63 5.78
N ALA A 206 11.09 -17.03 4.77
CA ALA A 206 11.56 -17.08 3.38
C ALA A 206 11.89 -15.69 2.77
N THR A 207 11.53 -14.60 3.45
CA THR A 207 12.02 -13.23 3.16
C THR A 207 13.40 -12.92 3.76
N ALA A 208 13.91 -13.75 4.67
CA ALA A 208 15.24 -13.63 5.23
C ALA A 208 16.22 -14.49 4.42
N LEU A 209 17.10 -13.83 3.66
CA LEU A 209 18.35 -14.40 3.12
C LEU A 209 18.27 -15.25 1.85
N GLY A 210 17.54 -14.78 0.84
CA GLY A 210 18.04 -14.87 -0.54
C GLY A 210 19.23 -13.92 -0.70
N ARG A 211 20.43 -14.33 -0.23
CA ARG A 211 21.72 -13.62 -0.28
C ARG A 211 21.76 -12.42 -1.25
N TRP A 212 21.52 -11.20 -0.76
CA TRP A 212 22.16 -10.03 -1.35
C TRP A 212 23.64 -10.08 -0.92
N ARG A 213 24.43 -10.93 -1.58
CA ARG A 213 25.88 -10.72 -1.66
C ARG A 213 26.04 -9.70 -2.77
N GLY A 214 26.52 -8.51 -2.43
CA GLY A 214 26.94 -7.49 -3.38
C GLY A 214 28.04 -8.01 -4.30
N HIS A 215 27.67 -8.77 -5.31
CA HIS A 215 28.48 -9.11 -6.46
C HIS A 215 27.65 -8.84 -7.70
N GLY A 216 27.48 -7.54 -8.01
CA GLY A 216 27.34 -7.17 -9.40
C GLY A 216 28.58 -7.66 -10.16
N PRO A 217 28.44 -8.13 -11.42
CA PRO A 217 29.59 -8.41 -12.25
C PRO A 217 30.48 -7.15 -12.28
N ARG A 218 31.79 -7.33 -12.06
CA ARG A 218 32.79 -6.29 -12.33
C ARG A 218 32.82 -6.05 -13.85
N GLY A 219 31.80 -5.38 -14.36
CA GLY A 219 31.75 -4.82 -15.70
C GLY A 219 32.46 -3.47 -15.68
N SER A 220 33.33 -3.26 -16.65
CA SER A 220 34.17 -2.08 -16.85
C SER A 220 33.44 -0.76 -16.61
N VAL A 221 34.07 0.09 -15.81
CA VAL A 221 33.71 1.48 -15.60
C VAL A 221 33.82 2.21 -16.93
N HIS A 222 32.68 2.59 -17.53
CA HIS A 222 32.65 3.69 -18.49
C HIS A 222 32.46 5.00 -17.71
N PRO A 223 33.30 6.03 -17.92
CA PRO A 223 33.17 7.28 -17.19
C PRO A 223 31.89 7.99 -17.66
N ARG A 224 30.96 8.24 -16.72
CA ARG A 224 29.89 9.23 -16.93
C ARG A 224 30.41 10.61 -16.55
N PRO A 225 30.18 11.65 -17.37
CA PRO A 225 30.51 13.01 -16.99
C PRO A 225 29.50 13.55 -15.97
N ASP A 226 30.05 14.28 -15.00
CA ASP A 226 29.47 15.39 -14.24
C ASP A 226 28.34 15.10 -13.24
N ARG A 227 28.73 15.00 -11.95
CA ARG A 227 27.82 14.98 -10.80
C ARG A 227 27.37 16.40 -10.44
N HIS A 228 26.07 16.66 -10.46
CA HIS A 228 25.44 17.63 -9.56
C HIS A 228 25.29 17.02 -8.15
N PRO A 229 25.38 17.81 -7.05
CA PRO A 229 25.49 17.26 -5.71
C PRO A 229 24.11 17.16 -5.03
N LEU A 230 23.32 16.11 -5.28
CA LEU A 230 22.09 15.87 -4.49
C LEU A 230 21.80 14.38 -4.31
N LEU A 231 22.38 13.78 -3.26
CA LEU A 231 21.70 12.82 -2.39
C LEU A 231 22.60 12.59 -1.18
N ARG A 232 22.31 13.26 -0.06
CA ARG A 232 22.93 12.96 1.23
C ARG A 232 21.87 12.23 2.04
N ILE A 233 22.03 10.92 2.20
CA ILE A 233 21.24 10.14 3.15
C ILE A 233 21.66 10.61 4.54
N VAL A 234 20.77 11.34 5.23
CA VAL A 234 21.02 11.80 6.59
C VAL A 234 20.26 10.85 7.53
N PRO A 235 20.94 10.10 8.42
CA PRO A 235 20.27 9.31 9.43
C PRO A 235 19.46 10.23 10.35
N HIS A 236 18.23 9.83 10.66
CA HIS A 236 17.30 10.59 11.49
C HIS A 236 17.91 10.80 12.89
N GLN A 237 18.23 12.06 13.22
CA GLN A 237 18.53 12.45 14.60
C GLN A 237 17.21 12.76 15.32
N PRO A 238 17.04 12.32 16.58
CA PRO A 238 15.81 12.57 17.34
C PRO A 238 15.66 14.07 17.57
N ARG A 239 14.58 14.68 17.07
CA ARG A 239 14.27 16.08 17.35
C ARG A 239 13.70 16.22 18.75
N GLU A 240 14.24 17.18 19.50
CA GLU A 240 13.79 17.60 20.82
C GLU A 240 12.29 17.96 20.82
N ARG A 241 11.62 17.58 21.92
CA ARG A 241 10.20 17.86 22.15
C ARG A 241 10.00 19.36 22.31
N TYR A 242 9.24 19.99 21.41
CA TYR A 242 8.66 21.29 21.68
C TYR A 242 7.55 21.10 22.73
N LEU A 243 7.84 21.48 23.97
CA LEU A 243 6.82 21.75 24.99
C LEU A 243 6.04 22.98 24.54
N VAL A 244 4.74 22.82 24.33
CA VAL A 244 3.82 23.95 24.16
C VAL A 244 3.46 24.44 25.56
N ASP A 245 3.85 25.67 25.85
CA ASP A 245 3.50 26.41 27.07
C ASP A 245 1.98 26.72 27.08
N PRO A 246 1.23 26.39 28.14
CA PRO A 246 -0.17 26.74 28.24
C PRO A 246 -0.34 28.17 28.78
N GLN A 247 -0.78 29.09 27.91
CA GLN A 247 -1.56 30.28 28.28
C GLN A 247 -2.83 30.36 27.44
#